data_AF-A0A7S2W353-F1
#
_entry.id   AF-A0A7S2W353-F1
#
_cell.length_a   1.000
_cell.length_b   1.000
_cell.length_c   1.000
_cell.angle_alpha   90.00
_cell.angle_beta   90.00
_cell.angle_gamma   90.00
#
_symmetry.space_group_name_H-M   'P 1'
#
loop_
_entity.id
_entity.type
_entity.pdbx_description
1 polymer ?
#
loop_
_entity_poly.entity_id
_entity_poly.type
_entity_poly.pdbx_seq_one_letter_code
_entity_poly.pdbx_strand_id
1 'polypeptide(L)'
;IRLMAVPQKKMLCRVGSSGRRLAMHSRMLSSATGMKNPTPLDLSKFSNPEQAQRSNLPKEALERDIELRREHFAVRKSYPDAAQPLNGDKIDGKLAQRKRLVYRARQRGWLEVDLLLGSWAADNIMDCSDEEVAQFEAILNCETLDIYNMVTKQMEIPDVLQTEMMTRLQEYAATHPVGEANPTMYEKIKTKMSN
;
A
#
# COMPACT_ATOMS: atom_id res chain seq x y z
N ILE A 1 7.34 36.30 -7.69
CA ILE A 1 8.48 36.27 -6.74
C ILE A 1 9.06 34.86 -6.79
N ARG A 2 10.31 34.77 -7.22
CA ARG A 2 11.07 33.53 -7.45
C ARG A 2 11.38 32.90 -6.10
N LEU A 3 10.78 31.75 -5.78
CA LEU A 3 11.18 30.93 -4.64
C LEU A 3 11.89 29.67 -5.16
N MET A 4 13.05 29.46 -4.57
CA MET A 4 14.11 28.60 -5.06
C MET A 4 13.81 27.12 -4.81
N ALA A 5 14.31 26.28 -5.71
CA ALA A 5 14.23 24.84 -5.66
C ALA A 5 14.88 24.26 -4.38
N VAL A 6 14.17 23.35 -3.72
CA VAL A 6 14.70 22.46 -2.69
C VAL A 6 14.92 21.09 -3.35
N PRO A 7 16.15 20.56 -3.40
CA PRO A 7 16.40 19.24 -3.97
C PRO A 7 16.15 18.18 -2.88
N GLN A 8 14.98 17.54 -2.90
CA GLN A 8 14.74 16.35 -2.09
C GLN A 8 15.35 15.13 -2.78
N LYS A 9 16.37 14.58 -2.12
CA LYS A 9 17.12 13.40 -2.52
C LYS A 9 16.20 12.18 -2.61
N LYS A 10 16.30 11.48 -3.74
CA LYS A 10 15.82 10.12 -3.97
C LYS A 10 16.23 9.21 -2.80
N MET A 11 15.27 8.69 -2.05
CA MET A 11 15.51 7.57 -1.13
C MET A 11 15.32 6.27 -1.91
N LEU A 12 16.37 5.92 -2.66
CA LEU A 12 16.53 4.60 -3.25
C LEU A 12 16.84 3.62 -2.11
N CYS A 13 16.01 2.59 -1.94
CA CYS A 13 16.31 1.45 -1.07
C CYS A 13 17.65 0.83 -1.48
N ARG A 14 18.68 1.04 -0.65
CA ARG A 14 20.03 0.51 -0.87
C ARG A 14 20.19 -0.74 -0.01
N VAL A 15 19.95 -1.91 -0.60
CA VAL A 15 20.30 -3.20 -0.02
C VAL A 15 21.83 -3.31 -0.02
N GLY A 16 22.45 -3.01 1.11
CA GLY A 16 23.90 -3.11 1.31
C GLY A 16 24.34 -4.55 1.54
N SER A 17 24.74 -5.24 0.47
CA SER A 17 25.67 -6.38 0.57
C SER A 17 27.07 -5.82 0.80
N SER A 18 27.67 -6.09 1.95
CA SER A 18 29.09 -5.80 2.22
C SER A 18 29.79 -7.05 2.74
N GLY A 19 30.14 -7.91 1.78
CA GLY A 19 31.20 -8.90 1.95
C GLY A 19 32.56 -8.19 1.98
N ARG A 20 33.08 -7.93 3.17
CA ARG A 20 34.48 -7.52 3.35
C ARG A 20 35.38 -8.74 3.25
N ARG A 21 35.95 -8.97 2.07
CA ARG A 21 37.10 -9.85 1.85
C ARG A 21 38.35 -9.07 2.28
N LEU A 22 38.88 -9.34 3.48
CA LEU A 22 40.23 -8.90 3.82
C LEU A 22 41.24 -9.88 3.21
N ALA A 23 41.99 -9.40 2.23
CA ALA A 23 43.21 -10.04 1.78
C ALA A 23 44.28 -9.85 2.87
N MET A 24 44.61 -10.94 3.58
CA MET A 24 45.74 -10.98 4.49
C MET A 24 46.96 -11.51 3.74
N HIS A 25 48.03 -10.75 3.84
CA HIS A 25 49.27 -10.91 3.11
C HIS A 25 49.99 -12.21 3.50
N SER A 26 50.51 -12.91 2.51
CA SER A 26 51.45 -14.01 2.69
C SER A 26 52.76 -13.48 3.28
N ARG A 27 53.04 -13.81 4.54
CA ARG A 27 54.41 -13.81 5.08
C ARG A 27 54.78 -15.23 5.46
N MET A 28 55.60 -15.83 4.60
CA MET A 28 56.41 -17.00 4.89
C MET A 28 57.38 -16.66 6.02
N LEU A 29 57.27 -17.37 7.15
CA LEU A 29 58.38 -17.58 8.07
C LEU A 29 58.38 -19.05 8.50
N SER A 30 59.57 -19.64 8.32
CA SER A 30 59.95 -21.02 8.53
C SER A 30 60.08 -21.36 10.03
N SER A 31 59.76 -22.61 10.37
CA SER A 31 60.58 -23.55 11.17
C SER A 31 59.78 -24.33 12.23
N ALA A 32 59.78 -25.66 12.03
CA ALA A 32 59.56 -26.78 12.92
C ALA A 32 59.16 -26.53 14.39
N THR A 33 57.99 -27.04 14.78
CA THR A 33 57.81 -27.91 15.96
C THR A 33 56.57 -28.76 15.77
N GLY A 34 56.70 -30.07 15.96
CA GLY A 34 55.61 -31.02 15.78
C GLY A 34 54.56 -30.86 16.87
N MET A 35 53.39 -30.37 16.50
CA MET A 35 52.17 -30.54 17.30
C MET A 35 51.17 -31.30 16.44
N LYS A 36 50.88 -32.53 16.86
CA LYS A 36 49.76 -33.34 16.38
C LYS A 36 48.48 -32.50 16.53
N ASN A 37 47.98 -31.96 15.42
CA ASN A 37 46.73 -31.21 15.40
C ASN A 37 45.65 -32.10 16.03
N PRO A 38 44.94 -31.65 17.08
CA PRO A 38 43.81 -32.41 17.58
C PRO A 38 42.83 -32.62 16.43
N THR A 39 42.25 -33.82 16.36
CA THR A 39 41.25 -34.22 15.35
C THR A 39 40.26 -33.07 15.13
N PRO A 40 39.97 -32.67 13.88
CA PRO A 40 39.02 -31.58 13.64
C PRO A 40 37.72 -31.93 14.36
N LEU A 41 37.35 -31.12 15.35
CA LEU A 41 36.14 -31.33 16.12
C LEU A 41 34.98 -31.20 15.13
N ASP A 42 34.22 -32.27 14.93
CA ASP A 42 33.05 -32.26 14.06
C ASP A 42 31.95 -31.43 14.73
N LEU A 43 31.94 -30.13 14.41
CA LEU A 43 31.02 -29.14 14.98
C LEU A 43 29.55 -29.42 14.64
N SER A 44 29.28 -30.31 13.67
CA SER A 44 27.91 -30.77 13.38
C SER A 44 27.27 -31.51 14.55
N LYS A 45 28.06 -32.11 15.44
CA LYS A 45 27.58 -32.78 16.66
C LYS A 45 27.12 -31.80 17.75
N PHE A 46 27.47 -30.53 17.64
CA PHE A 46 27.02 -29.45 18.54
C PHE A 46 25.99 -28.52 17.89
N SER A 47 25.56 -28.78 16.64
CA SER A 47 24.49 -28.01 16.03
C SER A 47 23.17 -28.42 16.69
N ASN A 48 22.71 -27.61 17.64
CA ASN A 48 21.46 -27.82 18.32
C ASN A 48 20.31 -27.62 17.30
N PRO A 49 19.33 -28.53 17.16
CA PRO A 49 18.20 -28.36 16.23
C PRO A 49 17.44 -27.03 16.41
N GLU A 50 17.56 -26.42 17.59
CA GLU A 50 17.04 -25.10 17.93
C GLU A 50 17.67 -23.94 17.11
N GLN A 51 18.92 -24.05 16.65
CA GLN A 51 19.56 -23.03 15.80
C GLN A 51 18.96 -22.98 14.38
N ALA A 52 18.52 -24.12 13.84
CA ALA A 52 17.80 -24.18 12.57
C ALA A 52 16.41 -23.54 12.70
N GLN A 53 15.71 -23.78 13.81
CA GLN A 53 14.43 -23.13 14.12
C GLN A 53 14.57 -21.61 14.25
N ARG A 54 15.61 -21.12 14.94
CA ARG A 54 15.88 -19.68 15.08
C ARG A 54 16.19 -18.97 13.75
N SER A 55 16.70 -19.68 12.75
CA SER A 55 16.97 -19.14 11.42
C SER A 55 15.70 -18.95 10.57
N ASN A 56 14.62 -19.66 10.88
CA ASN A 56 13.33 -19.56 10.17
C ASN A 56 12.38 -18.52 10.78
N LEU A 57 12.59 -18.14 12.05
CA LEU A 57 11.81 -17.10 12.74
C LEU A 57 11.62 -15.79 11.93
N PRO A 58 12.63 -15.25 11.20
CA PRO A 58 12.44 -14.04 10.40
C PRO A 58 11.52 -14.25 9.19
N LYS A 59 11.51 -15.46 8.62
CA LYS A 59 10.66 -15.82 7.47
C LYS A 59 9.23 -16.03 7.91
N GLU A 60 9.03 -16.79 8.99
CA GLU A 60 7.72 -17.02 9.58
C GLU A 60 7.07 -15.71 10.05
N ALA A 61 7.86 -14.78 10.61
CA ALA A 61 7.37 -13.45 10.98
C ALA A 61 6.95 -12.62 9.76
N LEU A 62 7.71 -12.67 8.65
CA LEU A 62 7.38 -11.99 7.41
C LEU A 62 6.13 -12.60 6.75
N GLU A 63 6.03 -13.91 6.70
CA GLU A 63 4.87 -14.63 6.17
C GLU A 63 3.61 -14.28 6.97
N ARG A 64 3.73 -14.24 8.30
CA ARG A 64 2.65 -13.80 9.18
C ARG A 64 2.24 -12.36 8.92
N ASP A 65 3.19 -11.45 8.73
CA ASP A 65 2.93 -10.03 8.41
C ASP A 65 2.24 -9.87 7.04
N ILE A 66 2.67 -10.64 6.04
CA ILE A 66 2.02 -10.68 4.72
C ILE A 66 0.57 -11.19 4.85
N GLU A 67 0.35 -12.26 5.60
CA GLU A 67 -0.99 -12.81 5.77
C GLU A 67 -1.90 -11.86 6.55
N LEU A 68 -1.42 -11.25 7.64
CA LEU A 68 -2.19 -10.23 8.38
C LEU A 68 -2.58 -9.06 7.48
N ARG A 69 -1.68 -8.59 6.61
CA ARG A 69 -2.02 -7.57 5.62
C ARG A 69 -3.04 -8.08 4.60
N ARG A 70 -2.88 -9.28 4.08
CA ARG A 70 -3.84 -9.90 3.14
C ARG A 70 -5.23 -9.99 3.77
N GLU A 71 -5.33 -10.49 4.99
CA GLU A 71 -6.58 -10.57 5.74
C GLU A 71 -7.20 -9.19 5.96
N HIS A 72 -6.38 -8.18 6.28
CA HIS A 72 -6.85 -6.80 6.42
C HIS A 72 -7.45 -6.23 5.13
N PHE A 73 -6.84 -6.53 3.98
CA PHE A 73 -7.33 -6.10 2.67
C PHE A 73 -8.44 -7.00 2.10
N ALA A 74 -8.69 -8.17 2.68
CA ALA A 74 -9.68 -9.12 2.17
C ALA A 74 -11.11 -8.57 2.34
N VAL A 75 -11.89 -8.64 1.26
CA VAL A 75 -13.30 -8.27 1.27
C VAL A 75 -14.08 -9.24 2.15
N ARG A 76 -14.78 -8.72 3.16
CA ARG A 76 -15.68 -9.53 3.99
C ARG A 76 -16.88 -9.98 3.14
N LYS A 77 -17.01 -11.29 2.96
CA LYS A 77 -18.05 -11.90 2.10
C LYS A 77 -19.39 -12.08 2.78
N SER A 78 -19.40 -12.29 4.10
CA SER A 78 -20.63 -12.52 4.87
C SER A 78 -20.71 -11.59 6.07
N TYR A 79 -21.94 -11.18 6.38
CA TYR A 79 -22.27 -10.36 7.54
C TYR A 79 -23.31 -11.12 8.37
N PRO A 80 -23.16 -11.15 9.71
CA PRO A 80 -24.12 -11.82 10.58
C PRO A 80 -25.49 -11.16 10.45
N ASP A 81 -26.58 -11.93 10.59
CA ASP A 81 -27.94 -11.41 10.42
C ASP A 81 -28.26 -10.27 11.41
N ALA A 82 -27.64 -10.26 12.59
CA ALA A 82 -27.76 -9.17 13.56
C ALA A 82 -27.18 -7.82 13.07
N ALA A 83 -26.31 -7.82 12.07
CA ALA A 83 -25.73 -6.62 11.46
C ALA A 83 -26.49 -6.15 10.22
N GLN A 84 -27.54 -6.87 9.80
CA GLN A 84 -28.38 -6.48 8.67
C GLN A 84 -29.35 -5.37 9.09
N PRO A 85 -29.75 -4.48 8.16
CA PRO A 85 -30.71 -3.42 8.47
C PRO A 85 -32.06 -4.04 8.86
N LEU A 86 -32.68 -3.49 9.92
CA LEU A 86 -33.99 -3.95 10.40
C LEU A 86 -35.10 -3.70 9.38
N ASN A 87 -34.99 -2.61 8.62
CA ASN A 87 -35.88 -2.23 7.55
C ASN A 87 -35.07 -2.09 6.24
N GLY A 88 -35.44 -2.84 5.20
CA GLY A 88 -34.85 -2.76 3.86
C GLY A 88 -34.34 -4.09 3.32
N ASP A 89 -33.70 -4.03 2.14
CA ASP A 89 -33.13 -5.21 1.49
C ASP A 89 -31.87 -5.70 2.19
N LYS A 90 -31.66 -7.03 2.17
CA LYS A 90 -30.45 -7.66 2.73
C LYS A 90 -29.22 -7.15 1.99
N ILE A 91 -28.23 -6.68 2.76
CA ILE A 91 -26.98 -6.17 2.20
C ILE A 91 -26.09 -7.35 1.84
N ASP A 92 -25.81 -7.49 0.55
CA ASP A 92 -24.82 -8.45 0.03
C ASP A 92 -23.38 -7.95 0.25
N GLY A 93 -22.41 -8.88 0.23
CA GLY A 93 -20.99 -8.58 0.42
C GLY A 93 -20.45 -7.56 -0.60
N LYS A 94 -20.89 -7.65 -1.86
CA LYS A 94 -20.48 -6.69 -2.91
C LYS A 94 -21.02 -5.29 -2.65
N LEU A 95 -22.28 -5.18 -2.23
CA LEU A 95 -22.92 -3.90 -1.91
C LEU A 95 -22.23 -3.26 -0.70
N ALA A 96 -21.90 -4.06 0.32
CA ALA A 96 -21.15 -3.59 1.48
C ALA A 96 -19.74 -3.08 1.10
N GLN A 97 -19.03 -3.78 0.22
CA GLN A 97 -17.72 -3.34 -0.29
C GLN A 97 -17.83 -1.98 -1.01
N ARG A 98 -18.77 -1.85 -1.94
CA ARG A 98 -18.99 -0.58 -2.67
C ARG A 98 -19.29 0.58 -1.72
N LYS A 99 -20.21 0.39 -0.77
CA LYS A 99 -20.53 1.40 0.26
C LYS A 99 -19.32 1.77 1.11
N ARG A 100 -18.49 0.79 1.51
CA ARG A 100 -17.23 1.04 2.22
C ARG A 100 -16.26 1.88 1.39
N LEU A 101 -16.14 1.64 0.08
CA LEU A 101 -15.24 2.40 -0.79
C LEU A 101 -15.71 3.86 -0.94
N VAL A 102 -17.01 4.10 -1.11
CA VAL A 102 -17.56 5.47 -1.09
C VAL A 102 -17.22 6.18 0.20
N TYR A 103 -17.41 5.51 1.34
CA TYR A 103 -17.10 6.08 2.63
C TYR A 103 -15.60 6.40 2.77
N ARG A 104 -14.71 5.48 2.38
CA ARG A 104 -13.26 5.70 2.37
C ARG A 104 -12.83 6.85 1.47
N ALA A 105 -13.51 7.05 0.33
CA ALA A 105 -13.22 8.15 -0.59
C ALA A 105 -13.57 9.53 -0.01
N ARG A 106 -14.50 9.58 0.96
CA ARG A 106 -14.97 10.83 1.61
C ARG A 106 -14.22 11.21 2.89
N GLN A 107 -13.37 10.33 3.41
CA GLN A 107 -12.80 10.42 4.77
C GLN A 107 -11.27 10.43 4.77
N ARG A 108 -10.66 11.29 3.95
CA ARG A 108 -9.20 11.42 3.86
C ARG A 108 -8.64 12.62 4.61
N GLY A 109 -9.49 13.59 4.96
CA GLY A 109 -9.09 14.76 5.74
C GLY A 109 -8.56 15.92 4.90
N TRP A 110 -8.58 15.78 3.56
CA TRP A 110 -8.28 16.87 2.64
C TRP A 110 -9.48 17.11 1.74
N LEU A 111 -10.20 18.21 2.03
CA LEU A 111 -11.51 18.49 1.47
C LEU A 111 -11.53 18.44 -0.05
N GLU A 112 -10.49 18.93 -0.73
CA GLU A 112 -10.42 18.92 -2.19
C GLU A 112 -10.46 17.50 -2.77
N VAL A 113 -9.69 16.59 -2.19
CA VAL A 113 -9.64 15.18 -2.60
C VAL A 113 -10.92 14.45 -2.19
N ASP A 114 -11.43 14.74 -1.01
CA ASP A 114 -12.67 14.15 -0.50
C ASP A 114 -13.88 14.53 -1.38
N LEU A 115 -13.95 15.77 -1.85
CA LEU A 115 -14.98 16.24 -2.78
C LEU A 115 -14.82 15.56 -4.15
N LEU A 116 -13.60 15.53 -4.67
CA LEU A 116 -13.29 14.98 -5.98
C LEU A 116 -13.60 13.47 -6.06
N LEU A 117 -13.00 12.68 -5.17
CA LEU A 117 -13.18 11.23 -5.15
C LEU A 117 -14.55 10.84 -4.62
N GLY A 118 -15.04 11.55 -3.60
CA GLY A 118 -16.32 11.24 -2.96
C GLY A 118 -17.52 11.48 -3.86
N SER A 119 -17.51 12.56 -4.67
CA SER A 119 -18.57 12.82 -5.65
C SER A 119 -18.54 11.82 -6.79
N TRP A 120 -17.36 11.57 -7.37
CA TRP A 120 -17.19 10.58 -8.43
C TRP A 120 -17.64 9.18 -7.98
N ALA A 121 -17.21 8.74 -6.80
CA ALA A 121 -17.56 7.43 -6.27
C ALA A 121 -19.05 7.30 -5.96
N ALA A 122 -19.70 8.36 -5.47
CA ALA A 122 -21.13 8.34 -5.17
C ALA A 122 -21.97 8.08 -6.44
N ASP A 123 -21.55 8.65 -7.56
CA ASP A 123 -22.30 8.58 -8.82
C ASP A 123 -21.97 7.32 -9.64
N ASN A 124 -20.74 6.80 -9.59
CA ASN A 124 -20.27 5.77 -10.52
C ASN A 124 -20.04 4.38 -9.90
N ILE A 125 -19.69 4.28 -8.62
CA ILE A 125 -19.18 3.00 -8.06
C ILE A 125 -20.24 1.87 -8.05
N MET A 126 -21.51 2.25 -8.01
CA MET A 126 -22.63 1.30 -7.94
C MET A 126 -22.84 0.58 -9.28
N ASP A 127 -22.50 1.25 -10.38
CA ASP A 127 -22.63 0.74 -11.74
C ASP A 127 -21.31 0.14 -12.29
N CYS A 128 -20.20 0.35 -11.58
CA CYS A 128 -18.90 -0.19 -11.95
C CYS A 128 -18.82 -1.73 -11.86
N SER A 129 -18.02 -2.30 -12.77
CA SER A 129 -17.68 -3.71 -12.79
C SER A 129 -16.81 -4.09 -11.57
N ASP A 130 -16.76 -5.37 -11.22
CA ASP A 130 -15.95 -5.83 -10.08
C ASP A 130 -14.44 -5.56 -10.30
N GLU A 131 -13.98 -5.54 -11.56
CA GLU A 131 -12.60 -5.19 -11.92
C GLU A 131 -12.31 -3.70 -11.71
N GLU A 132 -13.23 -2.84 -12.14
CA GLU A 132 -13.13 -1.39 -11.94
C GLU A 132 -13.16 -1.02 -10.45
N VAL A 133 -14.00 -1.70 -9.67
CA VAL A 133 -14.06 -1.55 -8.20
C VAL A 133 -12.72 -1.93 -7.56
N ALA A 134 -12.07 -3.00 -8.03
CA ALA A 134 -10.76 -3.41 -7.54
C ALA A 134 -9.65 -2.40 -7.90
N GLN A 135 -9.68 -1.85 -9.12
CA GLN A 135 -8.77 -0.77 -9.54
C GLN A 135 -8.95 0.48 -8.67
N PHE A 136 -10.20 0.86 -8.39
CA PHE A 136 -10.50 1.97 -7.51
C PHE A 136 -10.01 1.73 -6.07
N GLU A 137 -10.21 0.52 -5.54
CA GLU A 137 -9.67 0.14 -4.23
C GLU A 137 -8.14 0.21 -4.17
N ALA A 138 -7.45 -0.18 -5.24
CA ALA A 138 -5.99 -0.05 -5.35
C ALA A 138 -5.54 1.41 -5.28
N ILE A 139 -6.21 2.31 -6.00
CA ILE A 139 -5.95 3.76 -5.94
C ILE A 139 -6.20 4.28 -4.52
N LEU A 140 -7.28 3.83 -3.87
CA LEU A 140 -7.61 4.26 -2.51
C LEU A 140 -6.62 3.74 -1.45
N ASN A 141 -5.75 2.79 -1.75
CA ASN A 141 -4.71 2.34 -0.82
C ASN A 141 -3.45 3.23 -0.86
N CYS A 142 -3.35 4.15 -1.80
CA CYS A 142 -2.29 5.16 -1.85
C CYS A 142 -2.55 6.30 -0.85
N GLU A 143 -1.47 7.03 -0.55
CA GLU A 143 -1.52 8.25 0.26
C GLU A 143 -2.31 9.35 -0.44
N THR A 144 -3.03 10.17 0.33
CA THR A 144 -3.90 11.22 -0.19
C THR A 144 -3.14 12.22 -1.07
N LEU A 145 -1.90 12.55 -0.68
CA LEU A 145 -1.02 13.45 -1.45
C LEU A 145 -0.66 12.85 -2.81
N ASP A 146 -0.31 11.56 -2.84
CA ASP A 146 0.07 10.87 -4.08
C ASP A 146 -1.13 10.76 -5.02
N ILE A 147 -2.32 10.43 -4.49
CA ILE A 147 -3.55 10.39 -5.28
C ILE A 147 -3.81 11.75 -5.92
N TYR A 148 -3.74 12.84 -5.16
CA TYR A 148 -3.92 14.18 -5.70
C TYR A 148 -2.90 14.51 -6.80
N ASN A 149 -1.63 14.20 -6.59
CA ASN A 149 -0.58 14.47 -7.56
C ASN A 149 -0.73 13.64 -8.85
N MET A 150 -1.16 12.38 -8.74
CA MET A 150 -1.45 11.51 -9.89
C MET A 150 -2.67 12.00 -10.67
N VAL A 151 -3.73 12.41 -9.97
CA VAL A 151 -4.97 12.88 -10.61
C VAL A 151 -4.77 14.25 -11.28
N THR A 152 -3.98 15.14 -10.67
CA THR A 152 -3.62 16.45 -11.25
C THR A 152 -2.49 16.38 -12.28
N LYS A 153 -1.98 15.18 -12.61
CA LYS A 153 -0.87 14.94 -13.55
C LYS A 153 0.44 15.65 -13.16
N GLN A 154 0.62 15.94 -11.87
CA GLN A 154 1.86 16.50 -11.34
C GLN A 154 2.93 15.41 -11.10
N MET A 155 2.51 14.16 -10.98
CA MET A 155 3.37 12.99 -10.80
C MET A 155 3.11 11.94 -11.89
N GLU A 156 4.16 11.23 -12.30
CA GLU A 156 4.06 10.07 -13.19
C GLU A 156 3.36 8.92 -12.46
N ILE A 157 2.39 8.29 -13.13
CA ILE A 157 1.64 7.17 -12.58
C ILE A 157 2.51 5.90 -12.68
N PRO A 158 2.78 5.20 -11.56
CA PRO A 158 3.46 3.91 -11.60
C PRO A 158 2.70 2.91 -12.47
N ASP A 159 3.41 2.04 -13.19
CA ASP A 159 2.81 1.07 -14.13
C ASP A 159 1.68 0.23 -13.50
N VAL A 160 1.78 -0.06 -12.21
CA VAL A 160 0.78 -0.83 -11.44
C VAL A 160 -0.57 -0.11 -11.33
N LEU A 161 -0.58 1.23 -11.43
CA LEU A 161 -1.77 2.08 -11.28
C LEU A 161 -2.22 2.71 -12.60
N GLN A 162 -1.56 2.40 -13.72
CA GLN A 162 -1.97 2.82 -15.07
C GLN A 162 -3.19 2.01 -15.51
N THR A 163 -4.32 2.34 -14.92
CA THR A 163 -5.60 1.66 -15.11
C THR A 163 -6.60 2.61 -15.76
N GLU A 164 -7.61 2.06 -16.45
CA GLU A 164 -8.71 2.87 -17.01
C GLU A 164 -9.38 3.73 -15.93
N MET A 165 -9.46 3.21 -14.70
CA MET A 165 -9.98 3.93 -13.56
C MET A 165 -9.22 5.23 -13.26
N MET A 166 -7.89 5.19 -13.31
CA MET A 166 -7.06 6.38 -13.12
C MET A 166 -7.33 7.43 -14.21
N THR A 167 -7.46 7.01 -15.45
CA THR A 167 -7.78 7.91 -16.57
C THR A 167 -9.14 8.58 -16.38
N ARG A 168 -10.17 7.84 -15.97
CA ARG A 168 -11.50 8.40 -15.67
C ARG A 168 -11.46 9.42 -14.53
N LEU A 169 -10.66 9.17 -13.49
CA LEU A 169 -10.50 10.14 -12.40
C LEU A 169 -9.80 11.42 -12.85
N GLN A 170 -8.80 11.32 -13.74
CA GLN A 170 -8.13 12.49 -14.32
C GLN A 170 -9.08 13.31 -15.20
N GLU A 171 -9.90 12.65 -16.02
CA GLU A 171 -10.93 13.31 -16.83
C GLU A 171 -11.99 13.98 -15.95
N TYR A 172 -12.41 13.31 -14.89
CA TYR A 172 -13.34 13.87 -13.92
C TYR A 172 -12.76 15.12 -13.24
N ALA A 173 -11.50 15.07 -12.81
CA ALA A 173 -10.83 16.22 -12.21
C ALA A 173 -10.67 17.41 -13.18
N ALA A 174 -10.44 17.14 -14.47
CA ALA A 174 -10.35 18.17 -15.49
C ALA A 174 -11.71 18.83 -15.79
N THR A 175 -12.80 18.07 -15.72
CA THR A 175 -14.16 18.56 -15.99
C THR A 175 -14.82 19.23 -14.77
N HIS A 176 -14.39 18.85 -13.56
CA HIS A 176 -14.93 19.34 -12.29
C HIS A 176 -13.84 20.10 -11.51
N PRO A 177 -13.51 21.35 -11.90
CA PRO A 177 -12.52 22.15 -11.19
C PRO A 177 -12.97 22.38 -9.74
N VAL A 178 -12.20 21.83 -8.81
CA VAL A 178 -12.43 22.00 -7.38
C VAL A 178 -11.94 23.41 -7.01
N GLY A 179 -12.85 24.35 -6.73
CA GLY A 179 -12.45 25.69 -6.27
C GLY A 179 -13.32 26.86 -6.72
N GLU A 180 -14.27 26.66 -7.64
CA GLU A 180 -15.26 27.71 -7.93
C GLU A 180 -16.29 27.77 -6.80
N ALA A 181 -16.05 28.68 -5.84
CA ALA A 181 -16.92 28.91 -4.70
C ALA A 181 -18.27 29.50 -5.15
N ASN A 182 -19.22 28.63 -5.46
CA ASN A 182 -20.61 29.00 -5.69
C ASN A 182 -21.48 28.43 -4.54
N PRO A 183 -22.27 29.26 -3.83
CA PRO A 183 -23.16 28.80 -2.76
C PRO A 183 -24.09 27.66 -3.18
N THR A 184 -24.61 27.71 -4.42
CA THR A 184 -25.51 26.68 -4.96
C THR A 184 -24.81 25.36 -5.28
N MET A 185 -23.49 25.38 -5.54
CA MET A 185 -22.70 24.18 -5.81
C MET A 185 -22.42 23.40 -4.53
N TYR A 186 -22.11 24.12 -3.44
CA TYR A 186 -21.87 23.50 -2.13
C TYR A 186 -23.10 22.72 -1.63
N GLU A 187 -24.30 23.29 -1.78
CA GLU A 187 -25.53 22.60 -1.39
C GLU A 187 -25.73 21.28 -2.15
N LYS A 188 -25.48 21.28 -3.47
CA LYS A 188 -25.56 20.08 -4.31
C LYS A 188 -24.53 19.02 -3.94
N ILE A 189 -23.32 19.41 -3.54
CA ILE A 189 -22.31 18.45 -3.13
C ILE A 189 -22.63 17.91 -1.74
N LYS A 190 -23.12 18.76 -0.83
CA LYS A 190 -23.52 18.37 0.53
C LYS A 190 -24.62 17.31 0.53
N THR A 191 -25.61 17.41 -0.35
CA THR A 191 -26.64 16.37 -0.47
C THR A 191 -26.06 15.03 -0.89
N LYS A 192 -25.08 15.02 -1.79
CA LYS A 192 -24.37 13.79 -2.20
C LYS A 192 -23.46 13.23 -1.11
N MET A 193 -22.87 14.10 -0.28
CA MET A 193 -21.93 13.72 0.78
C MET A 193 -22.61 13.34 2.11
N SER A 194 -23.87 13.72 2.33
CA SER A 194 -24.64 13.29 3.50
C SER A 194 -24.93 11.79 3.42
N ASN A 195 -24.79 11.10 4.55
CA ASN A 195 -25.24 9.71 4.73
C ASN A 195 -26.73 9.65 5.05
#